data_AF-A0A0J1DF14-F1
#
_entry.id   AF-A0A0J1DF14-F1
#
_cell.length_a   1.000
_cell.length_b   1.000
_cell.length_c   1.000
_cell.angle_alpha   90.00
_cell.angle_beta   90.00
_cell.angle_gamma   90.00
#
_symmetry.space_group_name_H-M   'P 1'
#
loop_
_entity.id
_entity.type
_entity.pdbx_description
1 polymer ?
#
loop_
_entity_poly.entity_id
_entity_poly.type
_entity_poly.pdbx_seq_one_letter_code
_entity_poly.pdbx_strand_id
1 'polypeptide(L)'
;MAGARWRARLLGACLGLAAAPAVLAQSLPFAGRWLLDDPAQAQGGYTVLDIKDGRMRWSGPDKSAPACVQEFAPKIEKPGTVYRDGRGTRFVAGAKGSLPTYLLTLRSSSCGRVDEDVRISYPLVYDTRHIEVIEYVNGRPVSSRRFHRKQ
;
A
#
# COMPACT_ATOMS: atom_id res chain seq x y z
N MET A 1 61.25 -44.85 12.57
CA MET A 1 60.83 -44.40 13.92
C MET A 1 60.03 -43.11 13.77
N ALA A 2 58.95 -43.02 14.54
CA ALA A 2 57.85 -42.06 14.40
C ALA A 2 58.18 -40.65 14.94
N GLY A 3 57.42 -39.66 14.47
CA GLY A 3 57.32 -38.30 15.03
C GLY A 3 56.63 -37.36 14.02
N ALA A 4 55.32 -37.42 13.83
CA ALA A 4 54.25 -36.83 14.65
C ALA A 4 54.21 -35.28 14.67
N ARG A 5 53.23 -34.74 13.92
CA ARG A 5 52.39 -33.55 14.21
C ARG A 5 53.14 -32.21 14.03
N TRP A 6 52.59 -31.15 13.43
CA TRP A 6 51.33 -30.48 13.75
C TRP A 6 50.72 -29.80 12.51
N ARG A 7 49.38 -29.88 12.42
CA ARG A 7 48.55 -29.24 11.40
C ARG A 7 48.26 -27.80 11.82
N ALA A 8 48.48 -26.83 10.94
CA ALA A 8 47.82 -25.53 11.00
C ALA A 8 46.90 -25.41 9.78
N ARG A 9 45.63 -25.79 9.95
CA ARG A 9 44.57 -25.45 8.99
C ARG A 9 44.00 -24.11 9.42
N LEU A 10 44.45 -23.03 8.78
CA LEU A 10 43.74 -21.74 8.80
C LEU A 10 42.55 -21.86 7.86
N LEU A 11 41.38 -22.20 8.41
CA LEU A 11 40.10 -22.03 7.74
C LEU A 11 39.77 -20.54 7.78
N GLY A 12 40.10 -19.84 6.69
CA GLY A 12 39.62 -18.48 6.45
C GLY A 12 38.11 -18.51 6.23
N ALA A 13 37.36 -18.03 7.21
CA ALA A 13 35.93 -17.79 7.08
C ALA A 13 35.72 -16.57 6.16
N CYS A 14 35.43 -16.81 4.89
CA CYS A 14 34.85 -15.79 4.01
C CYS A 14 33.39 -15.57 4.43
N LEU A 15 33.19 -14.65 5.38
CA LEU A 15 31.91 -13.99 5.62
C LEU A 15 31.60 -13.08 4.41
N GLY A 16 31.12 -13.68 3.33
CA GLY A 16 30.51 -12.94 2.24
C GLY A 16 29.16 -12.43 2.72
N LEU A 17 29.10 -11.15 3.07
CA LEU A 17 27.85 -10.42 3.25
C LEU A 17 26.99 -10.66 2.00
N ALA A 18 25.92 -11.44 2.15
CA ALA A 18 24.83 -11.44 1.20
C ALA A 18 24.20 -10.05 1.24
N ALA A 19 24.60 -9.18 0.33
CA ALA A 19 23.88 -7.95 0.04
C ALA A 19 22.48 -8.38 -0.42
N ALA A 20 21.50 -8.31 0.48
CA ALA A 20 20.11 -8.46 0.11
C ALA A 20 19.82 -7.42 -0.99
N PRO A 21 19.22 -7.81 -2.13
CA PRO A 21 18.84 -6.84 -3.13
C PRO A 21 17.84 -5.90 -2.46
N ALA A 22 18.24 -4.64 -2.32
CA ALA A 22 17.31 -3.56 -2.05
C ALA A 22 16.34 -3.53 -3.23
N VAL A 23 15.21 -4.22 -3.08
CA VAL A 23 14.06 -4.09 -3.97
C VAL A 23 13.76 -2.61 -4.00
N LEU A 24 14.13 -1.95 -5.10
CA LEU A 24 13.86 -0.55 -5.34
C LEU A 24 12.38 -0.34 -5.06
N ALA A 25 12.07 0.33 -3.96
CA ALA A 25 10.71 0.71 -3.62
C ALA A 25 10.23 1.61 -4.78
N GLN A 26 9.44 1.04 -5.69
CA GLN A 26 8.82 1.80 -6.76
C GLN A 26 8.12 3.00 -6.11
N SER A 27 8.48 4.21 -6.53
CA SER A 27 7.83 5.41 -6.05
C SER A 27 6.36 5.35 -6.43
N LEU A 28 5.49 5.20 -5.44
CA LEU A 28 4.05 5.12 -5.66
C LEU A 28 3.54 6.50 -6.06
N PRO A 29 2.88 6.65 -7.21
CA PRO A 29 2.50 7.98 -7.73
C PRO A 29 1.46 8.69 -6.85
N PHE A 30 0.75 7.92 -6.03
CA PHE A 30 -0.24 8.38 -5.04
C PHE A 30 0.34 8.54 -3.62
N ALA A 31 1.65 8.42 -3.42
CA ALA A 31 2.27 8.68 -2.12
C ALA A 31 2.07 10.15 -1.69
N GLY A 32 1.85 10.34 -0.39
CA GLY A 32 1.63 11.65 0.20
C GLY A 32 0.55 11.66 1.28
N ARG A 33 0.16 12.87 1.66
CA ARG A 33 -0.88 13.14 2.65
C ARG A 33 -2.16 13.57 1.95
N TRP A 34 -3.26 12.95 2.35
CA TRP A 34 -4.58 13.11 1.74
C TRP A 34 -5.62 13.40 2.83
N LEU A 35 -6.58 14.26 2.51
CA LEU A 35 -7.64 14.71 3.41
C LEU A 35 -8.99 14.35 2.81
N LEU A 36 -9.90 13.82 3.63
CA LEU A 36 -11.23 13.41 3.19
C LEU A 36 -12.01 14.62 2.63
N ASP A 37 -12.65 14.44 1.47
CA ASP A 37 -13.43 15.50 0.82
C ASP A 37 -14.82 15.67 1.43
N ASP A 38 -15.42 14.59 1.92
CA ASP A 38 -16.83 14.52 2.29
C ASP A 38 -17.03 14.68 3.82
N PRO A 39 -17.62 15.80 4.28
CA PRO A 39 -17.96 16.01 5.69
C PRO A 39 -19.01 15.03 6.21
N ALA A 40 -19.89 14.49 5.35
CA ALA A 40 -20.89 13.50 5.74
C ALA A 40 -20.25 12.14 6.05
N GLN A 41 -19.11 11.82 5.43
CA GLN A 41 -18.31 10.63 5.71
C GLN A 41 -17.27 10.83 6.82
N ALA A 42 -17.09 12.06 7.31
CA ALA A 42 -16.14 12.39 8.39
C ALA A 42 -16.57 11.87 9.78
N GLN A 43 -17.70 11.16 9.89
CA GLN A 43 -18.16 10.53 11.13
C GLN A 43 -17.28 9.35 11.55
N GLY A 44 -16.58 8.71 10.61
CA GLY A 44 -15.51 7.78 10.94
C GLY A 44 -14.28 8.59 11.31
N GLY A 45 -13.77 8.47 12.54
CA GLY A 45 -12.65 9.26 13.09
C GLY A 45 -11.31 9.21 12.35
N TYR A 46 -11.29 8.77 11.08
CA TYR A 46 -10.17 8.73 10.16
C TYR A 46 -10.43 9.62 8.93
N THR A 47 -10.07 10.90 9.04
CA THR A 47 -10.25 11.92 7.98
C THR A 47 -8.96 12.22 7.22
N VAL A 48 -7.83 11.69 7.69
CA VAL A 48 -6.50 11.86 7.10
C VAL A 48 -5.95 10.50 6.69
N LEU A 49 -5.37 10.46 5.50
CA LEU A 49 -4.67 9.31 4.94
C LEU A 49 -3.24 9.71 4.53
N ASP A 50 -2.24 9.17 5.23
CA ASP A 50 -0.83 9.30 4.87
C ASP A 50 -0.35 7.99 4.22
N ILE A 51 0.21 8.06 3.00
CA ILE A 51 0.78 6.91 2.28
C ILE A 51 2.26 7.17 2.03
N LYS A 52 3.12 6.37 2.66
CA LYS A 52 4.57 6.52 2.55
C LYS A 52 5.30 5.22 2.88
N ASP A 53 6.38 4.91 2.17
CA ASP A 53 7.30 3.81 2.48
C ASP A 53 6.62 2.46 2.69
N GLY A 54 5.63 2.12 1.83
CA GLY A 54 4.85 0.88 1.93
C GLY A 54 3.88 0.81 3.11
N ARG A 55 3.60 1.96 3.74
CA ARG A 55 2.67 2.09 4.86
C ARG A 55 1.53 3.03 4.54
N MET A 56 0.35 2.63 4.98
CA MET A 56 -0.88 3.40 4.96
C MET A 56 -1.23 3.76 6.40
N ARG A 57 -1.32 5.05 6.71
CA ARG A 57 -1.73 5.56 8.02
C ARG A 57 -3.03 6.32 7.90
N TRP A 58 -4.04 5.84 8.60
CA TRP A 58 -5.32 6.49 8.81
C TRP A 58 -5.29 7.24 10.14
N SER A 59 -5.68 8.50 10.19
CA SER A 59 -5.78 9.25 11.44
C SER A 59 -6.92 10.25 11.43
N GLY A 60 -7.34 10.68 12.63
CA GLY A 60 -8.30 11.75 12.78
C GLY A 60 -7.74 13.15 12.50
N PRO A 61 -8.57 14.18 12.67
CA PRO A 61 -8.19 15.57 12.40
C PRO A 61 -7.17 16.12 13.41
N ASP A 62 -7.12 15.57 14.62
CA ASP A 62 -6.21 15.95 15.69
C ASP A 62 -5.15 14.86 15.98
N LYS A 63 -4.12 15.21 16.75
CA LYS A 63 -3.04 14.27 17.11
C LYS A 63 -3.44 13.27 18.20
N SER A 64 -4.51 13.57 18.93
CA SER A 64 -5.09 12.76 20.00
C SER A 64 -6.00 11.65 19.47
N ALA A 65 -6.55 11.79 18.26
CA ALA A 65 -7.35 10.74 17.64
C ALA A 65 -6.51 9.46 17.42
N PRO A 66 -7.17 8.28 17.51
CA PRO A 66 -6.53 7.03 17.18
C PRO A 66 -5.96 7.09 15.76
N ALA A 67 -4.78 6.50 15.59
CA ALA A 67 -4.19 6.29 14.28
C ALA A 67 -4.13 4.79 14.00
N CYS A 68 -4.53 4.39 12.80
CA CYS A 68 -4.35 3.05 12.30
C CYS A 68 -3.21 3.05 11.28
N VAL A 69 -2.19 2.21 11.49
CA VAL A 69 -1.06 2.07 10.57
C VAL A 69 -1.02 0.64 10.07
N GLN A 70 -1.05 0.49 8.75
CA GLN A 70 -1.01 -0.79 8.04
C GLN A 70 0.13 -0.79 7.04
N GLU A 71 0.92 -1.85 7.03
CA GLU A 71 1.81 -2.13 5.91
C GLU A 71 0.97 -2.66 4.74
N PHE A 72 1.39 -2.36 3.52
CA PHE A 72 0.75 -2.89 2.33
C PHE A 72 1.78 -3.39 1.32
N ALA A 73 1.32 -4.29 0.45
CA ALA A 73 2.06 -4.72 -0.72
C ALA A 73 1.25 -4.41 -1.99
N PRO A 74 1.87 -3.84 -3.04
CA PRO A 74 1.19 -3.69 -4.32
C PRO A 74 0.91 -5.05 -4.94
N LYS A 75 -0.29 -5.23 -5.46
CA LYS A 75 -0.76 -6.43 -6.14
C LYS A 75 -0.85 -6.13 -7.63
N ILE A 76 -0.01 -6.80 -8.41
CA ILE A 76 -0.01 -6.65 -9.88
C ILE A 76 -1.27 -7.31 -10.42
N GLU A 77 -2.13 -6.50 -11.03
CA GLU A 77 -3.39 -6.95 -11.61
C GLU A 77 -3.19 -7.39 -13.06
N LYS A 78 -3.92 -8.43 -13.48
CA LYS A 78 -3.89 -8.87 -14.88
C LYS A 78 -4.62 -7.83 -15.74
N PRO A 79 -4.04 -7.37 -16.86
CA PRO A 79 -4.76 -6.57 -17.84
C PRO A 79 -6.07 -7.25 -18.25
N GLY A 80 -7.15 -6.48 -18.41
CA GLY A 80 -8.47 -7.00 -18.77
C GLY A 80 -9.36 -7.39 -17.58
N THR A 81 -8.85 -7.37 -16.34
CA THR A 81 -9.68 -7.66 -15.15
C THR A 81 -10.70 -6.55 -14.92
N VAL A 82 -11.95 -6.91 -14.66
CA VAL A 82 -13.07 -5.99 -14.44
C VAL A 82 -13.30 -5.74 -12.96
N TYR A 83 -13.51 -4.48 -12.59
CA TYR A 83 -13.78 -4.06 -11.23
C TYR A 83 -14.95 -3.09 -11.17
N ARG A 84 -15.41 -2.82 -9.95
CA ARG A 84 -16.40 -1.79 -9.68
C ARG A 84 -15.83 -0.75 -8.72
N ASP A 85 -16.12 0.52 -9.00
CA ASP A 85 -15.81 1.64 -8.11
C ASP A 85 -16.80 1.70 -6.94
N GLY A 86 -16.65 2.71 -6.07
CA GLY A 86 -17.59 2.94 -4.97
C GLY A 86 -19.03 3.24 -5.40
N ARG A 87 -19.24 3.64 -6.66
CA ARG A 87 -20.53 3.97 -7.27
C ARG A 87 -21.12 2.80 -8.05
N GLY A 88 -20.42 1.66 -8.09
CA GLY A 88 -20.82 0.48 -8.86
C GLY A 88 -20.46 0.54 -10.35
N THR A 89 -19.81 1.60 -10.81
CA THR A 89 -19.34 1.75 -12.20
C THR A 89 -18.26 0.73 -12.50
N ARG A 90 -18.35 0.07 -13.66
CA ARG A 90 -17.36 -0.92 -14.07
C ARG A 90 -16.17 -0.28 -14.77
N PHE A 91 -14.96 -0.74 -14.44
CA PHE A 91 -13.74 -0.38 -15.15
C PHE A 91 -12.87 -1.61 -15.41
N VAL A 92 -11.99 -1.50 -16.41
CA VAL A 92 -11.10 -2.59 -16.84
C VAL A 92 -9.66 -2.18 -16.57
N ALA A 93 -8.91 -2.99 -15.82
CA ALA A 93 -7.50 -2.72 -15.57
C ALA A 93 -6.69 -2.74 -16.87
N GLY A 94 -5.88 -1.70 -17.07
CA GLY A 94 -4.98 -1.57 -18.23
C GLY A 94 -5.67 -1.29 -19.58
N ALA A 95 -6.99 -1.14 -19.62
CA ALA A 95 -7.67 -0.77 -20.86
C ALA A 95 -7.39 0.69 -21.24
N LYS A 96 -7.21 0.97 -22.54
CA LYS A 96 -7.00 2.32 -23.07
C LYS A 96 -8.18 3.22 -22.69
N GLY A 97 -7.90 4.35 -22.03
CA GLY A 97 -8.93 5.29 -21.56
C GLY A 97 -9.56 4.93 -20.20
N SER A 98 -9.18 3.80 -19.59
CA SER A 98 -9.57 3.45 -18.22
C SER A 98 -8.77 4.26 -17.20
N LEU A 99 -9.35 4.50 -16.03
CA LEU A 99 -8.67 5.12 -14.89
C LEU A 99 -7.52 4.22 -14.43
N PRO A 100 -6.30 4.75 -14.23
CA PRO A 100 -5.23 3.97 -13.62
C PRO A 100 -5.61 3.64 -12.17
N THR A 101 -5.53 2.35 -11.84
CA THR A 101 -5.89 1.84 -10.51
C THR A 101 -4.77 0.95 -9.98
N TYR A 102 -4.61 0.96 -8.66
CA TYR A 102 -3.58 0.23 -7.94
C TYR A 102 -4.23 -0.57 -6.83
N LEU A 103 -4.17 -1.90 -6.93
CA LEU A 103 -4.62 -2.79 -5.87
C LEU A 103 -3.48 -3.03 -4.88
N LEU A 104 -3.79 -2.87 -3.60
CA LEU A 104 -2.88 -3.04 -2.48
C LEU A 104 -3.48 -4.09 -1.54
N THR A 105 -2.68 -5.06 -1.12
CA THR A 105 -3.08 -5.98 -0.04
C THR A 105 -2.55 -5.43 1.27
N LEU A 106 -3.45 -5.16 2.21
CA LEU A 106 -3.13 -4.72 3.56
C LEU A 106 -2.66 -5.91 4.39
N ARG A 107 -1.56 -5.72 5.10
CA ARG A 107 -1.05 -6.72 6.04
C ARG A 107 -1.76 -6.56 7.37
N SER A 108 -1.78 -7.66 8.14
CA SER A 108 -2.33 -7.69 9.49
C SER A 108 -1.78 -6.54 10.34
N SER A 109 -2.66 -5.86 11.04
CA SER A 109 -2.33 -4.79 12.00
C SER A 109 -3.31 -4.84 13.17
N SER A 110 -3.03 -4.09 14.23
CA SER A 110 -3.91 -4.01 15.40
C SER A 110 -5.26 -3.30 15.12
N CYS A 111 -5.46 -2.74 13.93
CA CYS A 111 -6.58 -1.86 13.61
C CYS A 111 -7.33 -2.22 12.32
N GLY A 112 -6.91 -3.27 11.62
CA GLY A 112 -7.58 -3.76 10.40
C GLY A 112 -7.59 -5.28 10.34
N ARG A 113 -8.34 -5.84 9.40
CA ARG A 113 -8.41 -7.30 9.27
C ARG A 113 -7.24 -7.81 8.43
N VAL A 114 -6.95 -9.10 8.58
CA VAL A 114 -5.95 -9.80 7.77
C VAL A 114 -6.48 -9.91 6.33
N ASP A 115 -5.60 -9.66 5.35
CA ASP A 115 -5.87 -9.82 3.91
C ASP A 115 -7.01 -8.95 3.35
N GLU A 116 -7.20 -7.76 3.92
CA GLU A 116 -8.05 -6.72 3.30
C GLU A 116 -7.34 -6.13 2.08
N ASP A 117 -8.08 -5.91 1.00
CA ASP A 117 -7.56 -5.31 -0.22
C ASP A 117 -8.07 -3.86 -0.30
N VAL A 118 -7.21 -2.93 -0.70
CA VAL A 118 -7.55 -1.53 -0.97
C VAL A 118 -7.18 -1.20 -2.41
N ARG A 119 -8.11 -0.57 -3.13
CA ARG A 119 -7.82 -0.02 -4.45
C ARG A 119 -7.70 1.50 -4.38
N ILE A 120 -6.66 2.02 -5.01
CA ILE A 120 -6.47 3.46 -5.20
C ILE A 120 -6.61 3.78 -6.68
N SER A 121 -7.52 4.68 -7.01
CA SER A 121 -7.65 5.26 -8.35
C SER A 121 -6.83 6.56 -8.40
N TYR A 122 -5.78 6.60 -9.23
CA TYR A 122 -4.93 7.79 -9.37
C TYR A 122 -4.14 7.80 -10.69
N PRO A 123 -4.05 8.94 -11.40
CA PRO A 123 -4.85 10.14 -11.19
C PRO A 123 -6.32 9.90 -11.57
N LEU A 124 -7.22 10.71 -11.03
CA LEU A 124 -8.59 10.77 -11.54
C LEU A 124 -8.60 11.56 -12.87
N VAL A 125 -9.59 11.32 -13.73
CA VAL A 125 -9.71 12.00 -15.03
C VAL A 125 -9.70 13.52 -14.81
N TYR A 126 -8.65 14.19 -15.31
CA TYR A 126 -8.37 15.63 -15.16
C TYR A 126 -8.16 16.15 -13.73
N ASP A 127 -7.88 15.26 -12.76
CA ASP A 127 -7.74 15.65 -11.36
C ASP A 127 -6.66 14.84 -10.64
N THR A 128 -5.44 15.37 -10.67
CA THR A 128 -4.26 14.81 -9.98
C THR A 128 -4.18 15.20 -8.51
N ARG A 129 -5.13 16.02 -8.02
CA ARG A 129 -5.18 16.42 -6.62
C ARG A 129 -6.10 15.54 -5.80
N HIS A 130 -6.75 14.56 -6.41
CA HIS A 130 -7.63 13.65 -5.71
C HIS A 130 -7.29 12.19 -5.95
N ILE A 131 -7.61 11.37 -4.96
CA ILE A 131 -7.64 9.91 -5.05
C ILE A 131 -9.03 9.43 -4.65
N GLU A 132 -9.44 8.32 -5.24
CA GLU A 132 -10.51 7.49 -4.70
C GLU A 132 -9.87 6.26 -4.06
N VAL A 133 -10.26 5.97 -2.81
CA VAL A 133 -9.83 4.79 -2.06
C VAL A 133 -11.04 3.91 -1.82
N ILE A 134 -10.98 2.67 -2.31
CA ILE A 134 -12.05 1.68 -2.20
C ILE A 134 -11.54 0.52 -1.37
N GLU A 135 -12.23 0.20 -0.28
CA GLU A 135 -11.89 -0.93 0.60
C GLU A 135 -12.67 -2.17 0.18
N TYR A 136 -11.99 -3.32 0.17
CA TYR A 136 -12.55 -4.61 -0.16
C TYR A 136 -12.40 -5.59 1.00
N VAL A 137 -13.49 -6.32 1.28
CA VAL A 137 -13.49 -7.48 2.18
C VAL A 137 -13.99 -8.68 1.38
N ASN A 138 -13.21 -9.76 1.36
CA ASN A 138 -13.52 -10.96 0.56
C ASN A 138 -13.80 -10.64 -0.91
N GLY A 139 -13.02 -9.72 -1.49
CA GLY A 139 -13.16 -9.29 -2.89
C GLY A 139 -14.39 -8.43 -3.21
N ARG A 140 -15.18 -8.03 -2.21
CA ARG A 140 -16.35 -7.15 -2.38
C ARG A 140 -16.07 -5.75 -1.85
N PRO A 141 -16.42 -4.67 -2.58
CA PRO A 141 -16.26 -3.33 -2.07
C PRO A 141 -17.18 -3.11 -0.87
N VAL A 142 -16.64 -2.61 0.24
CA VAL A 142 -17.38 -2.31 1.48
C VAL A 142 -17.42 -0.84 1.81
N SER A 143 -16.47 -0.05 1.29
CA SER A 143 -16.46 1.41 1.42
C SER A 143 -15.78 2.06 0.21
N SER A 144 -16.12 3.30 -0.07
CA SER A 144 -15.35 4.17 -0.98
C SER A 144 -15.33 5.58 -0.43
N ARG A 145 -14.15 6.19 -0.46
CA ARG A 145 -13.88 7.53 0.06
C ARG A 145 -13.00 8.29 -0.92
N ARG A 146 -13.29 9.58 -1.10
CA ARG A 146 -12.48 10.49 -1.92
C ARG A 146 -11.66 11.40 -1.03
N PHE A 147 -10.39 11.58 -1.38
CA PHE A 147 -9.48 12.45 -0.66
C PHE A 147 -8.81 13.44 -1.59
N HIS A 148 -8.59 14.66 -1.12
CA HIS A 148 -7.75 15.65 -1.77
C HIS A 148 -6.34 15.68 -1.17
N ARG A 149 -5.35 16.00 -2.00
CA ARG A 149 -3.96 16.10 -1.59
C ARG A 149 -3.76 17.33 -0.70
N LYS A 150 -3.16 17.13 0.47
CA LYS A 150 -2.69 18.23 1.31
C LYS A 150 -1.34 18.73 0.78
N GLN A 151 -1.24 20.04 0.56
CA GLN A 151 0.03 20.71 0.24
C GLN A 151 0.94 20.80 1.47
#